data_AF-X0WDB7-F1
#
_entry.id   AF-X0WDB7-F1
#
_cell.length_a   1.000
_cell.length_b   1.000
_cell.length_c   1.000
_cell.angle_alpha   90.00
_cell.angle_beta   90.00
_cell.angle_gamma   90.00
#
_symmetry.space_group_name_H-M   'P 1'
#
loop_
_entity.id
_entity.type
_entity.pdbx_description
1 polymer ?
#
loop_
_entity_poly.entity_id
_entity_poly.type
_entity_poly.pdbx_seq_one_letter_code
_entity_poly.pdbx_strand_id
1 'polypeptide(L)'
;NVLFGFGRPIESSTLDWNLTILSERLQTLPVRLLPIASDSGGSIFCLALSDSLAGAIVFCDLQSVFADFVNRPGLYMVSPSFNAFLSSLEDESVLDDE
;
A
#
# COMPACT_ATOMS: atom_id res chain seq x y z
N ASN A 1 2.51 11.38 -0.06
CA ASN A 1 1.77 10.13 0.21
C ASN A 1 0.33 10.45 0.57
N VAL A 2 -0.61 9.61 0.14
CA VAL A 2 -2.04 9.75 0.47
C VAL A 2 -2.51 8.46 1.14
N LEU A 3 -3.08 8.56 2.34
CA LEU A 3 -3.79 7.46 2.98
C LEU A 3 -5.21 7.37 2.41
N PHE A 4 -5.63 6.17 2.05
CA PHE A 4 -6.97 5.96 1.50
C PHE A 4 -8.03 5.93 2.60
N GLY A 5 -9.20 6.50 2.32
CA GLY A 5 -10.34 6.49 3.24
C GLY A 5 -10.31 7.57 4.33
N PHE A 6 -9.26 8.38 4.43
CA PHE A 6 -9.18 9.48 5.40
C PHE A 6 -9.68 10.81 4.84
N GLY A 7 -11.00 11.03 4.93
CA GLY A 7 -11.62 12.36 5.00
C GLY A 7 -11.44 13.32 3.81
N ARG A 8 -10.86 12.88 2.69
CA ARG A 8 -10.67 13.72 1.51
C ARG A 8 -11.88 13.60 0.58
N PRO A 9 -12.46 14.72 0.11
CA PRO A 9 -13.55 14.72 -0.87
C PRO A 9 -13.05 14.41 -2.30
N ILE A 10 -11.91 13.74 -2.44
CA ILE A 10 -11.31 13.39 -3.73
C ILE A 10 -11.52 11.89 -3.93
N GLU A 11 -12.17 11.53 -5.04
CA GLU A 11 -12.54 10.15 -5.36
C GLU A 11 -11.34 9.19 -5.30
N SER A 12 -10.20 9.59 -5.86
CA SER A 12 -8.95 8.82 -5.85
C SER A 12 -8.29 8.67 -4.48
N SER A 13 -8.80 9.35 -3.45
CA SER A 13 -8.39 9.16 -2.05
C SER A 13 -9.31 8.21 -1.29
N THR A 14 -10.37 7.68 -1.91
CA THR A 14 -11.27 6.72 -1.26
C THR A 14 -10.75 5.30 -1.41
N LEU A 15 -11.06 4.44 -0.43
CA LEU A 15 -10.67 3.04 -0.46
C LEU A 15 -11.38 2.29 -1.61
N ASP A 16 -12.68 2.53 -1.78
CA ASP A 16 -13.50 1.86 -2.79
C ASP A 16 -13.02 2.12 -4.22
N TRP A 17 -12.66 3.36 -4.53
CA TRP A 17 -12.11 3.71 -5.83
C TRP A 17 -10.78 3.01 -6.10
N ASN A 18 -9.86 3.03 -5.13
CA ASN A 18 -8.55 2.39 -5.27
C ASN A 18 -8.68 0.87 -5.40
N LEU A 19 -9.55 0.24 -4.61
CA LEU A 19 -9.86 -1.18 -4.74
C LEU A 19 -10.38 -1.52 -6.15
N THR A 20 -11.24 -0.68 -6.70
CA THR A 20 -11.80 -0.87 -8.05
C THR A 20 -10.72 -0.79 -9.12
N ILE A 21 -9.96 0.31 -9.13
CA ILE A 21 -8.94 0.58 -10.15
C ILE A 21 -7.78 -0.42 -10.10
N LEU A 22 -7.40 -0.87 -8.90
CA LEU A 22 -6.27 -1.79 -8.72
C LEU A 22 -6.67 -3.26 -8.79
N SER A 23 -7.98 -3.58 -8.84
CA SER A 23 -8.50 -4.94 -8.74
C SER A 23 -7.86 -5.91 -9.75
N GLU A 24 -7.84 -5.56 -11.03
CA GLU A 24 -7.27 -6.41 -12.09
C GLU A 24 -5.81 -6.76 -11.83
N ARG A 25 -5.03 -5.78 -11.35
CA ARG A 25 -3.61 -5.98 -11.06
C ARG A 25 -3.41 -6.81 -9.80
N LEU A 26 -4.06 -6.45 -8.70
CA LEU A 26 -3.84 -7.08 -7.41
C LEU A 26 -4.37 -8.50 -7.35
N GLN A 27 -5.44 -8.82 -8.09
CA GLN A 27 -5.97 -10.19 -8.17
C GLN A 27 -5.03 -11.17 -8.87
N THR A 28 -4.09 -10.68 -9.70
CA THR A 28 -3.10 -11.56 -10.36
C THR A 28 -1.94 -11.97 -9.44
N LEU A 29 -1.85 -11.34 -8.27
CA LEU A 29 -0.79 -11.60 -7.30
C LEU A 29 -1.13 -12.84 -6.47
N PRO A 30 -0.10 -13.60 -6.03
CA PRO A 30 -0.31 -14.77 -5.19
C PRO A 30 -0.73 -14.42 -3.75
N VAL A 31 -0.77 -13.14 -3.38
CA VAL A 31 -1.11 -12.64 -2.05
C VAL A 31 -2.27 -11.66 -2.18
N ARG A 32 -3.27 -11.78 -1.30
CA ARG A 32 -4.37 -10.82 -1.23
C ARG A 32 -3.90 -9.55 -0.53
N LEU A 33 -3.91 -8.44 -1.25
CA LEU A 33 -3.46 -7.14 -0.77
C LEU A 33 -4.63 -6.17 -0.66
N LEU A 34 -4.68 -5.42 0.45
CA LEU A 34 -5.56 -4.28 0.66
C LEU A 34 -4.75 -2.98 0.54
N PRO A 35 -4.94 -2.17 -0.51
CA PRO A 35 -4.28 -0.87 -0.62
C PRO A 35 -4.70 0.04 0.52
N ILE A 36 -3.74 0.67 1.19
CA ILE A 36 -3.98 1.60 2.31
C ILE A 36 -3.39 2.98 2.05
N ALA A 37 -2.39 3.09 1.17
CA ALA A 37 -1.79 4.35 0.80
C ALA A 37 -1.16 4.31 -0.60
N SER A 38 -0.87 5.47 -1.16
CA SER A 38 0.00 5.62 -2.33
C SER A 38 1.15 6.60 -2.09
N ASP A 39 2.22 6.39 -2.85
CA ASP A 39 3.27 7.38 -3.05
C ASP A 39 2.91 8.37 -4.18
N SER A 40 3.81 9.30 -4.48
CA SER A 40 3.63 10.26 -5.58
C SER A 40 3.80 9.66 -6.98
N GLY A 41 4.43 8.48 -7.08
CA GLY A 41 4.66 7.76 -8.34
C GLY A 41 3.50 6.85 -8.75
N GLY A 42 2.51 6.66 -7.87
CA GLY A 42 1.37 5.77 -8.08
C GLY A 42 1.60 4.34 -7.59
N SER A 43 2.77 4.05 -7.00
CA SER A 43 3.00 2.83 -6.25
C SER A 43 2.25 2.88 -4.92
N ILE A 44 1.95 1.71 -4.36
CA ILE A 44 1.02 1.61 -3.24
C ILE A 44 1.60 0.85 -2.06
N PHE A 45 1.18 1.24 -0.87
CA PHE A 45 1.38 0.48 0.35
C PHE A 45 0.12 -0.33 0.61
N CYS A 46 0.30 -1.60 0.94
CA CYS A 46 -0.77 -2.57 1.12
C CYS A 46 -0.65 -3.29 2.46
N LEU A 47 -1.79 -3.57 3.08
CA LEU A 47 -1.92 -4.59 4.12
C LEU A 47 -2.11 -5.96 3.45
N ALA A 48 -1.24 -6.91 3.75
CA ALA A 48 -1.40 -8.28 3.28
C ALA A 48 -2.45 -9.02 4.12
N LEU A 49 -3.41 -9.66 3.45
CA LEU A 49 -4.57 -10.31 4.07
C LEU A 49 -4.48 -11.85 4.08
N SER A 50 -3.51 -12.42 3.37
CA SER A 50 -3.37 -13.88 3.21
C SER A 50 -1.93 -14.34 3.24
N ASP A 51 -1.78 -15.66 3.27
CA ASP A 51 -0.52 -16.37 3.12
C ASP A 51 0.48 -16.09 4.25
N SER A 52 1.75 -16.38 4.01
CA SER A 52 2.84 -16.17 4.97
C SER A 52 3.08 -14.70 5.32
N LEU A 53 2.45 -13.77 4.60
CA LEU A 53 2.57 -12.32 4.80
C LEU A 53 1.37 -11.71 5.51
N ALA A 54 0.38 -12.50 5.93
CA ALA A 54 -0.84 -11.96 6.55
C ALA A 54 -0.51 -11.03 7.74
N GLY A 55 -1.05 -9.81 7.70
CA GLY A 55 -0.83 -8.76 8.69
C GLY A 55 0.35 -7.82 8.38
N ALA A 56 1.24 -8.18 7.45
CA ALA A 56 2.39 -7.35 7.07
C ALA A 56 1.99 -6.14 6.22
N ILE A 57 2.84 -5.11 6.24
CA ILE A 57 2.78 -3.97 5.32
C ILE A 57 3.79 -4.20 4.20
N VAL A 58 3.30 -4.11 2.97
CA VAL A 58 4.06 -4.39 1.75
C VAL A 58 3.96 -3.19 0.82
N PHE A 59 5.08 -2.76 0.28
CA PHE A 59 5.14 -1.82 -0.83
C PHE A 59 5.03 -2.59 -2.15
N CYS A 60 4.08 -2.20 -2.98
CA CYS A 60 3.85 -2.74 -4.32
C CYS A 60 4.32 -1.71 -5.34
N ASP A 61 5.45 -2.00 -5.98
CA ASP A 61 6.08 -1.12 -6.96
C ASP A 61 5.39 -1.23 -8.32
N LEU A 62 4.30 -0.48 -8.47
CA LEU A 62 3.56 -0.41 -9.73
C LEU A 62 4.31 0.39 -10.80
N GLN A 63 5.22 1.27 -10.39
CA GLN A 63 6.02 2.08 -11.31
C GLN A 63 6.99 1.20 -12.12
N SER A 64 7.56 0.17 -11.51
CA SER A 64 8.44 -0.81 -12.19
C SER A 64 7.78 -1.53 -13.38
N VAL A 65 6.45 -1.57 -13.40
CA VAL A 65 5.64 -2.24 -14.44
C VAL A 65 4.67 -1.27 -15.12
N PHE A 66 4.96 0.04 -15.10
CA PHE A 66 4.12 1.03 -15.74
C PHE A 66 3.96 0.73 -17.24
N ALA A 67 2.71 0.68 -17.71
CA ALA A 67 2.33 0.26 -19.07
C ALA A 67 2.71 -1.19 -19.46
N ASP A 68 3.22 -2.01 -18.53
CA ASP A 68 3.50 -3.43 -18.72
C ASP A 68 2.41 -4.29 -18.06
N PHE A 69 1.54 -4.89 -18.88
CA PHE A 69 0.41 -5.71 -18.42
C PHE A 69 0.73 -7.20 -18.28
N VAL A 70 1.97 -7.61 -18.58
CA VAL A 70 2.39 -9.01 -18.54
C VAL A 70 3.15 -9.31 -17.25
N ASN A 71 4.06 -8.42 -16.88
CA ASN A 71 4.88 -8.62 -15.68
C ASN A 71 4.14 -8.22 -14.41
N ARG A 72 4.51 -8.89 -13.30
CA ARG A 72 3.99 -8.60 -11.97
C ARG A 72 4.85 -7.53 -11.29
N PRO A 73 4.24 -6.60 -10.53
CA PRO A 73 5.00 -5.64 -9.74
C PRO A 73 5.84 -6.34 -8.68
N GLY A 74 6.96 -5.72 -8.32
CA GLY A 74 7.76 -6.12 -7.16
C GLY A 74 6.99 -5.87 -5.86
N LEU A 75 7.09 -6.82 -4.92
CA LEU A 75 6.54 -6.70 -3.58
C LEU A 75 7.68 -6.65 -2.56
N TYR A 76 7.72 -5.59 -1.78
CA TYR A 76 8.77 -5.33 -0.80
C TYR A 76 8.16 -5.21 0.59
N MET A 77 8.61 -6.01 1.55
CA MET A 77 8.14 -5.89 2.92
C MET A 77 8.62 -4.58 3.52
N VAL A 78 7.68 -3.76 4.01
CA VAL A 78 7.95 -2.52 4.73
C VAL A 78 7.95 -2.78 6.22
N SER A 79 7.00 -3.58 6.70
CA SER A 79 6.90 -3.95 8.11
C SER A 79 6.27 -5.33 8.27
N PRO A 80 6.72 -6.15 9.24
CA PRO A 80 6.19 -7.50 9.43
C PRO A 80 4.76 -7.52 9.99
N SER A 81 4.27 -6.41 10.55
CA SER A 81 2.89 -6.30 11.03
C SER A 81 2.37 -4.87 10.98
N PHE A 82 1.04 -4.71 10.91
CA PHE A 82 0.39 -3.40 10.99
C PHE A 82 0.77 -2.65 12.29
N ASN A 83 0.82 -3.33 13.43
CA ASN A 83 1.20 -2.69 14.70
C ASN A 83 2.66 -2.23 14.69
N ALA A 84 3.58 -3.04 14.20
CA ALA A 84 4.99 -2.64 14.10
C ALA A 84 5.17 -1.44 13.17
N PHE A 85 4.38 -1.36 12.10
CA PHE A 85 4.35 -0.19 11.23
C PHE A 85 3.85 1.07 11.96
N LEU A 86 2.76 0.97 12.72
CA LEU A 86 2.26 2.10 13.52
C LEU A 86 3.29 2.57 14.55
N SER A 87 3.91 1.65 15.28
CA SER A 87 4.96 1.99 16.25
C SER A 87 6.13 2.72 15.59
N SER A 88 6.55 2.33 14.38
CA SER A 88 7.62 3.04 13.68
C SER A 88 7.25 4.47 13.27
N LEU A 89 5.96 4.75 13.02
CA LEU A 89 5.50 6.10 12.69
C LEU A 89 5.45 6.99 13.94
N GLU A 90 5.13 6.40 15.10
CA GLU A 90 5.12 7.11 16.39
C GLU A 90 6.54 7.49 16.81
N ASP A 91 7.53 6.64 16.58
CA ASP A 91 8.94 6.93 16.89
C ASP A 91 9.51 8.11 16.06
N GLU A 92 9.05 8.30 14.81
CA GLU A 92 9.46 9.45 14.00
C GLU A 92 8.83 10.78 14.45
N SER A 93 7.74 10.75 15.22
CA SER A 93 7.04 11.96 15.71
C SER A 93 7.75 12.68 16.86
N VAL A 94 8.92 12.19 17.30
CA VAL A 94 9.69 12.74 18.43
C VAL A 94 10.83 13.68 17.97
N LEU A 95 11.04 13.89 16.67
CA LEU A 95 12.17 14.69 16.16
C LEU A 95 11.83 16.12 15.72
N ASP A 96 10.61 16.62 15.95
CA ASP A 96 10.17 17.98 15.55
C ASP A 96 10.08 18.97 16.74
N ASP A 97 10.89 18.80 17.80
CA ASP A 97 11.05 19.76 18.90
C ASP A 97 12.54 20.15 19.08
N GLU A 98 13.15 20.83 18.10
CA GLU A 98 14.36 21.67 18.31
C GLU A 98 14.29 23.00 17.53
#